data_AF-A0A958HS71-F1
#
_entry.id   AF-A0A958HS71-F1
#
_cell.length_a   1.000
_cell.length_b   1.000
_cell.length_c   1.000
_cell.angle_alpha   90.00
_cell.angle_beta   90.00
_cell.angle_gamma   90.00
#
_symmetry.space_group_name_H-M   'P 1'
#
loop_
_entity.id
_entity.type
_entity.pdbx_description
1 polymer ?
#
loop_
_entity_poly.entity_id
_entity_poly.type
_entity_poly.pdbx_seq_one_letter_code
_entity_poly.pdbx_strand_id
1 'polypeptide(L)'
;LRRLVFRPPFVPEREEGLLSSSLSIHIGEQGFPGDKVMSPNWPFVAPGVWGAANALSPKYVTATVVQMIAAEPKRNVLWVRGRDDLSVSDNAAADMATLGALGLVPGWPGAEVYPPQPMLKQTRAVLERYAAAGGSFREVVIDEAGHVPFIEKPDEFNAVLHAHLVVNGKR
;
A
#
# COMPACT_ATOMS: atom_id res chain seq x y z
N LEU A 1 8.83 -9.30 -9.51
CA LEU A 1 8.00 -8.38 -10.32
C LEU A 1 6.77 -9.07 -10.91
N ARG A 2 6.92 -10.05 -11.81
CA ARG A 2 5.84 -10.81 -12.48
C ARG A 2 5.05 -11.77 -11.56
N ARG A 3 4.35 -11.26 -10.54
CA ARG A 3 3.31 -11.97 -9.75
C ARG A 3 2.77 -11.08 -8.63
N LEU A 4 3.68 -10.39 -7.95
CA LEU A 4 3.37 -9.52 -6.81
C LEU A 4 3.10 -8.08 -7.24
N VAL A 5 3.81 -7.59 -8.25
CA VAL A 5 3.70 -6.21 -8.74
C VAL A 5 2.80 -6.17 -9.98
N PHE A 6 3.13 -6.94 -11.00
CA PHE A 6 2.32 -7.04 -12.23
C PHE A 6 1.40 -8.27 -12.18
N ARG A 7 0.18 -8.13 -12.70
CA ARG A 7 -0.76 -9.23 -12.89
C ARG A 7 -0.30 -10.12 -14.06
N PRO A 8 -0.09 -11.43 -13.86
CA PRO A 8 0.16 -12.34 -14.97
C PRO A 8 -1.01 -12.38 -15.96
N PRO A 9 -0.77 -12.52 -17.28
CA PRO A 9 0.52 -12.74 -17.94
C PRO A 9 1.23 -11.45 -18.40
N PHE A 10 0.86 -10.27 -17.87
CA PHE A 10 1.42 -9.00 -18.33
C PHE A 10 2.94 -8.94 -18.12
N VAL A 11 3.64 -8.47 -19.16
CA VAL A 11 5.06 -8.17 -19.15
C VAL A 11 5.24 -6.75 -19.67
N PRO A 12 5.78 -5.80 -18.88
CA PRO A 12 5.99 -4.44 -19.35
C PRO A 12 7.11 -4.38 -20.39
N GLU A 13 6.98 -3.49 -21.37
CA GLU A 13 7.97 -3.28 -22.43
C GLU A 13 9.38 -3.00 -21.88
N ARG A 14 9.47 -2.19 -20.82
CA ARG A 14 10.73 -1.80 -20.16
C ARG A 14 11.05 -2.67 -18.94
N GLU A 15 10.69 -3.95 -18.94
CA GLU A 15 10.89 -4.81 -17.77
C GLU A 15 12.32 -4.77 -17.22
N GLU A 16 13.33 -4.89 -18.08
CA GLU A 16 14.72 -4.93 -17.61
C GLU A 16 15.14 -3.62 -16.93
N GLY A 17 14.64 -2.49 -17.42
CA GLY A 17 14.83 -1.19 -16.78
C GLY A 17 14.16 -1.12 -15.42
N LEU A 18 12.91 -1.59 -15.32
CA LEU A 18 12.15 -1.62 -14.06
C LEU A 18 12.80 -2.56 -13.03
N LEU A 19 13.33 -3.70 -13.48
CA LEU A 19 14.07 -4.64 -12.67
C LEU A 19 15.39 -4.03 -12.17
N SER A 20 16.17 -3.45 -13.08
CA SER A 20 17.43 -2.78 -12.75
C SER A 20 17.23 -1.66 -11.71
N SER A 21 16.20 -0.84 -11.88
CA SER A 21 15.83 0.20 -10.90
C SER A 21 15.36 -0.37 -9.56
N SER A 22 14.64 -1.50 -9.57
CA SER A 22 14.25 -2.17 -8.32
C SER A 22 15.47 -2.74 -7.58
N LEU A 23 16.47 -3.23 -8.31
CA LEU A 23 17.71 -3.78 -7.76
C LEU A 23 18.71 -2.70 -7.33
N SER A 24 18.52 -1.42 -7.73
CA SER A 24 19.35 -0.30 -7.26
C SER A 24 18.91 0.27 -5.90
N ILE A 25 17.91 -0.33 -5.24
CA ILE A 25 17.49 0.07 -3.90
C ILE A 25 18.65 -0.14 -2.93
N HIS A 26 19.00 0.90 -2.16
CA HIS A 26 20.00 0.79 -1.12
C HIS A 26 19.46 -0.07 0.03
N ILE A 27 20.07 -1.24 0.21
CA ILE A 27 19.70 -2.17 1.28
C ILE A 27 20.56 -1.97 2.52
N GLY A 28 19.97 -2.19 3.69
CA GLY A 28 20.70 -2.18 4.97
C GLY A 28 19.88 -1.59 6.11
N GLU A 29 20.52 -1.48 7.28
CA GLU A 29 19.89 -0.96 8.50
C GLU A 29 19.45 0.50 8.35
N GLN A 30 20.25 1.33 7.69
CA GLN A 30 19.88 2.71 7.35
C GLN A 30 19.25 2.85 5.96
N GLY A 31 19.15 1.74 5.23
CA GLY A 31 18.51 1.65 3.92
C GLY A 31 17.13 0.98 4.01
N PHE A 32 16.70 0.34 2.92
CA PHE A 32 15.52 -0.50 2.93
C PHE A 32 15.87 -1.94 3.38
N PRO A 33 15.04 -2.61 4.20
CA PRO A 33 13.81 -2.10 4.84
C PRO A 33 14.09 -1.19 6.04
N GLY A 34 15.25 -1.37 6.70
CA GLY A 34 15.59 -0.70 7.95
C GLY A 34 16.18 -1.68 8.97
N ASP A 35 16.59 -1.15 10.12
CA ASP A 35 17.00 -1.93 11.29
C ASP A 35 15.79 -2.57 11.99
N LYS A 36 16.05 -3.42 12.98
CA LYS A 36 15.00 -4.09 13.76
C LYS A 36 15.44 -4.27 15.21
N VAL A 37 14.46 -4.35 16.09
CA VAL A 37 14.66 -4.77 17.48
C VAL A 37 13.88 -6.04 17.78
N MET A 38 14.29 -6.78 18.81
CA MET A 38 13.58 -7.98 19.23
C MET A 38 12.30 -7.62 19.98
N SER A 39 11.28 -8.44 19.78
CA SER A 39 9.96 -8.32 20.38
C SER A 39 9.58 -9.64 21.07
N PRO A 40 8.94 -9.60 22.25
CA PRO A 40 8.36 -10.80 22.85
C PRO A 40 7.11 -11.29 22.09
N ASN A 41 6.49 -10.43 21.27
CA ASN A 41 5.31 -10.76 20.47
C ASN A 41 5.72 -11.26 19.09
N TRP A 42 5.02 -12.27 18.56
CA TRP A 42 5.15 -12.71 17.17
C TRP A 42 5.00 -11.52 16.20
N PRO A 43 5.81 -11.40 15.12
CA PRO A 43 6.81 -12.34 14.59
C PRO A 43 8.20 -12.21 15.26
N PHE A 44 8.24 -11.82 16.53
CA PHE A 44 9.41 -11.67 17.39
C PHE A 44 10.36 -10.53 17.02
N VAL A 45 10.00 -9.71 16.04
CA VAL A 45 10.71 -8.49 15.65
C VAL A 45 9.76 -7.30 15.65
N ALA A 46 10.29 -6.11 15.95
CA ALA A 46 9.57 -4.85 15.84
C ALA A 46 10.43 -3.81 15.09
N PRO A 47 9.80 -2.76 14.53
CA PRO A 47 10.49 -1.66 13.87
C PRO A 47 11.59 -1.03 14.73
N GLY A 48 12.79 -0.94 14.15
CA GLY A 48 13.95 -0.24 14.71
C GLY A 48 13.81 1.28 14.56
N VAL A 49 14.95 1.98 14.44
CA VAL A 49 15.01 3.44 14.32
C VAL A 49 15.12 3.92 12.88
N TRP A 50 15.81 3.18 12.03
CA TRP A 50 16.27 3.60 10.71
C TRP A 50 15.54 2.87 9.58
N GLY A 51 15.56 3.47 8.39
CA GLY A 51 15.02 2.87 7.16
C GLY A 51 13.55 3.17 6.87
N ALA A 52 13.20 3.03 5.59
CA ALA A 52 11.90 3.48 5.07
C ALA A 52 10.72 2.67 5.61
N ALA A 53 10.87 1.36 5.85
CA ALA A 53 9.79 0.55 6.39
C ALA A 53 9.48 0.95 7.85
N ASN A 54 10.51 1.24 8.63
CA ASN A 54 10.35 1.71 10.01
C ASN A 54 9.69 3.08 10.06
N ALA A 55 10.09 4.02 9.19
CA ALA A 55 9.51 5.36 9.11
C ALA A 55 8.00 5.37 8.82
N LEU A 56 7.50 4.34 8.12
CA LEU A 56 6.08 4.16 7.81
C LEU A 56 5.28 3.44 8.90
N SER A 57 5.95 2.92 9.94
CA SER A 57 5.30 2.15 10.99
C SER A 57 4.49 3.02 11.96
N PRO A 58 3.55 2.43 12.73
CA PRO A 58 2.82 3.13 13.78
C PRO A 58 3.70 3.73 14.89
N LYS A 59 4.99 3.37 14.94
CA LYS A 59 5.96 3.98 15.86
C LYS A 59 6.17 5.47 15.57
N TYR A 60 6.08 5.87 14.30
CA TYR A 60 6.32 7.26 13.86
C TYR A 60 5.09 7.91 13.23
N VAL A 61 4.24 7.13 12.55
CA VAL A 61 3.04 7.63 11.84
C VAL A 61 1.82 7.59 12.77
N THR A 62 1.81 8.43 13.82
CA THR A 62 0.77 8.38 14.87
C THR A 62 -0.38 9.36 14.64
N ALA A 63 -0.11 10.54 14.06
CA ALA A 63 -1.10 11.61 13.91
C ALA A 63 -1.58 11.83 12.47
N THR A 64 -0.94 11.20 11.48
CA THR A 64 -1.14 11.51 10.05
C THR A 64 -2.58 11.35 9.60
N VAL A 65 -3.29 10.30 10.05
CA VAL A 65 -4.70 10.08 9.69
C VAL A 65 -5.60 11.18 10.27
N VAL A 66 -5.39 11.55 11.53
CA VAL A 66 -6.19 12.61 12.19
C VAL A 66 -5.93 13.95 11.52
N GLN A 67 -4.67 14.27 11.24
CA GLN A 67 -4.27 15.49 10.54
C GLN A 67 -4.83 15.54 9.12
N MET A 68 -4.76 14.44 8.37
CA MET A 68 -5.36 14.34 7.02
C MET A 68 -6.87 14.62 7.07
N ILE A 69 -7.60 14.03 8.02
CA ILE A 69 -9.04 14.24 8.19
C ILE A 69 -9.35 15.69 8.59
N ALA A 70 -8.56 16.30 9.46
CA ALA A 70 -8.75 17.66 9.93
C ALA A 70 -8.29 18.74 8.94
N ALA A 71 -7.49 18.39 7.93
CA ALA A 71 -6.86 19.35 7.03
C ALA A 71 -7.89 20.22 6.26
N GLU A 72 -7.60 21.52 6.17
CA GLU A 72 -8.36 22.49 5.39
C GLU A 72 -7.44 23.29 4.45
N PRO A 73 -7.94 23.69 3.27
CA PRO A 73 -9.23 23.32 2.70
C PRO A 73 -9.25 21.85 2.25
N LYS A 74 -10.41 21.19 2.37
CA LYS A 74 -10.61 19.82 1.83
C LYS A 74 -10.23 19.73 0.35
N ARG A 75 -9.68 18.58 -0.04
CA ARG A 75 -9.32 18.21 -1.42
C ARG A 75 -10.10 16.98 -1.81
N ASN A 76 -10.52 16.91 -3.07
CA ASN A 76 -11.10 15.68 -3.59
C ASN A 76 -9.98 14.64 -3.67
N VAL A 77 -10.20 13.46 -3.10
CA VAL A 77 -9.23 12.36 -3.16
C VAL A 77 -9.62 11.38 -4.27
N LEU A 78 -8.68 11.04 -5.15
CA LEU A 78 -8.83 9.92 -6.07
C LEU A 78 -7.98 8.75 -5.55
N TRP A 79 -8.63 7.62 -5.30
CA TRP A 79 -7.95 6.37 -4.96
C TRP A 79 -8.11 5.39 -6.12
N VAL A 80 -7.06 5.21 -6.92
CA VAL A 80 -7.03 4.23 -8.01
C VAL A 80 -6.25 3.01 -7.56
N ARG A 81 -6.78 1.81 -7.82
CA ARG A 81 -6.10 0.54 -7.54
C ARG A 81 -6.42 -0.51 -8.59
N GLY A 82 -5.55 -1.50 -8.75
CA GLY A 82 -5.89 -2.70 -9.50
C GLY A 82 -6.83 -3.60 -8.72
N ARG A 83 -7.66 -4.35 -9.43
CA ARG A 83 -8.54 -5.38 -8.85
C ARG A 83 -7.75 -6.55 -8.28
N ASP A 84 -6.65 -6.92 -8.94
CA ASP A 84 -5.89 -8.15 -8.71
C ASP A 84 -4.56 -7.87 -7.97
N ASP A 85 -4.46 -6.73 -7.28
CA ASP A 85 -3.29 -6.35 -6.48
C ASP A 85 -3.08 -7.32 -5.31
N LEU A 86 -1.93 -8.01 -5.29
CA LEU A 86 -1.52 -8.89 -4.20
C LEU A 86 -0.59 -8.22 -3.19
N SER A 87 -0.08 -7.03 -3.50
CA SER A 87 0.83 -6.26 -2.64
C SER A 87 0.06 -5.37 -1.66
N VAL A 88 -1.02 -4.72 -2.10
CA VAL A 88 -1.91 -3.92 -1.24
C VAL A 88 -3.32 -4.50 -1.30
N SER A 89 -3.60 -5.45 -0.41
CA SER A 89 -4.90 -6.11 -0.29
C SER A 89 -5.24 -6.44 1.16
N ASP A 90 -6.47 -6.87 1.42
CA ASP A 90 -6.87 -7.29 2.78
C ASP A 90 -6.19 -8.60 3.23
N ASN A 91 -5.49 -9.28 2.33
CA ASN A 91 -4.66 -10.46 2.58
C ASN A 91 -3.36 -10.34 1.77
N ALA A 92 -2.64 -9.23 1.97
CA ALA A 92 -1.44 -8.92 1.19
C ALA A 92 -0.42 -10.06 1.25
N ALA A 93 0.15 -10.44 0.11
CA ALA A 93 1.02 -11.61 0.00
C ALA A 93 2.34 -11.48 0.77
N ALA A 94 2.73 -10.26 1.15
CA ALA A 94 3.91 -9.97 1.97
C ALA A 94 3.58 -9.64 3.44
N ASP A 95 2.30 -9.64 3.83
CA ASP A 95 1.90 -9.45 5.22
C ASP A 95 2.24 -10.70 6.04
N MET A 96 2.93 -10.50 7.17
CA MET A 96 3.38 -11.60 8.01
C MET A 96 2.20 -12.45 8.49
N ALA A 97 1.12 -11.82 8.94
CA ALA A 97 -0.04 -12.56 9.44
C ALA A 97 -0.70 -13.40 8.34
N THR A 98 -0.80 -12.87 7.11
CA THR A 98 -1.26 -13.63 5.94
C THR A 98 -0.38 -14.86 5.68
N LEU A 99 0.95 -14.69 5.70
CA LEU A 99 1.89 -15.81 5.55
C LEU A 99 1.77 -16.82 6.70
N GLY A 100 1.57 -16.35 7.93
CA GLY A 100 1.32 -17.17 9.11
C GLY A 100 0.03 -18.01 8.99
N ALA A 101 -1.05 -17.39 8.54
CA ALA A 101 -2.34 -18.05 8.30
C ALA A 101 -2.27 -19.13 7.20
N LEU A 102 -1.40 -18.94 6.21
CA LEU A 102 -1.11 -19.93 5.17
C LEU A 102 -0.13 -21.02 5.63
N GLY A 103 0.38 -20.96 6.86
CA GLY A 103 1.36 -21.90 7.39
C GLY A 103 2.78 -21.74 6.83
N LEU A 104 3.06 -20.65 6.12
CA LEU A 104 4.36 -20.37 5.52
C LEU A 104 5.36 -19.78 6.53
N VAL A 105 4.86 -19.15 7.59
CA VAL A 105 5.68 -18.68 8.72
C VAL A 105 5.21 -19.39 10.01
N PRO A 106 6.11 -20.10 10.70
CA PRO A 106 5.73 -20.88 11.88
C PRO A 106 5.37 -20.01 13.08
N GLY A 107 4.59 -20.58 13.99
CA GLY A 107 4.29 -20.00 15.31
C GLY A 107 3.30 -18.83 15.30
N TRP A 108 2.54 -18.63 14.20
CA TRP A 108 1.49 -17.61 14.15
C TRP A 108 0.42 -17.87 15.22
N PRO A 109 0.13 -16.89 16.10
CA PRO A 109 -0.76 -17.09 17.26
C PRO A 109 -2.26 -17.09 16.91
N GLY A 110 -2.61 -16.96 15.63
CA GLY A 110 -3.99 -16.86 15.16
C GLY A 110 -4.48 -15.42 15.03
N ALA A 111 -5.60 -15.27 14.31
CA ALA A 111 -6.13 -13.96 13.89
C ALA A 111 -6.66 -13.11 15.06
N GLU A 112 -7.03 -13.74 16.18
CA GLU A 112 -7.46 -13.01 17.38
C GLU A 112 -6.31 -12.22 18.04
N VAL A 113 -5.06 -12.64 17.83
CA VAL A 113 -3.87 -12.00 18.42
C VAL A 113 -3.10 -11.18 17.39
N TYR A 114 -2.93 -11.70 16.17
CA TYR A 114 -2.17 -11.03 15.12
C TYR A 114 -2.89 -11.24 13.76
N PRO A 115 -3.98 -10.50 13.48
CA PRO A 115 -4.75 -10.67 12.25
C PRO A 115 -4.02 -10.16 11.01
N PRO A 116 -4.31 -10.73 9.81
CA PRO A 116 -3.99 -10.12 8.53
C PRO A 116 -4.37 -8.65 8.47
N GLN A 117 -3.47 -7.82 7.95
CA GLN A 117 -3.73 -6.39 7.80
C GLN A 117 -4.80 -6.17 6.72
N PRO A 118 -5.97 -5.62 7.06
CA PRO A 118 -7.04 -5.42 6.10
C PRO A 118 -6.84 -4.09 5.33
N MET A 119 -5.84 -4.03 4.46
CA MET A 119 -5.36 -2.77 3.86
C MET A 119 -6.45 -2.01 3.09
N LEU A 120 -7.28 -2.68 2.29
CA LEU A 120 -8.34 -2.01 1.52
C LEU A 120 -9.45 -1.50 2.44
N LYS A 121 -9.85 -2.30 3.43
CA LYS A 121 -10.86 -1.87 4.42
C LYS A 121 -10.34 -0.72 5.26
N GLN A 122 -9.07 -0.75 5.68
CA GLN A 122 -8.44 0.34 6.43
C GLN A 122 -8.40 1.64 5.64
N THR A 123 -7.93 1.60 4.38
CA THR A 123 -7.91 2.78 3.51
C THR A 123 -9.32 3.33 3.31
N ARG A 124 -10.30 2.47 3.02
CA ARG A 124 -11.69 2.88 2.83
C ARG A 124 -12.28 3.52 4.08
N ALA A 125 -12.07 2.93 5.26
CA ALA A 125 -12.54 3.49 6.52
C ALA A 125 -11.96 4.89 6.81
N VAL A 126 -10.69 5.13 6.45
CA VAL A 126 -10.08 6.46 6.56
C VAL A 126 -10.73 7.45 5.60
N LEU A 127 -10.93 7.06 4.34
CA LEU A 127 -11.54 7.92 3.32
C LEU A 127 -13.03 8.21 3.59
N GLU A 128 -13.77 7.26 4.15
CA GLU A 128 -15.15 7.46 4.61
C GLU A 128 -15.20 8.47 5.76
N ARG A 129 -14.28 8.39 6.73
CA ARG A 129 -14.14 9.41 7.78
C ARG A 129 -13.75 10.78 7.22
N TYR A 130 -12.89 10.81 6.20
CA TYR A 130 -12.54 12.04 5.49
C TYR A 130 -13.76 12.68 4.82
N ALA A 131 -14.60 11.87 4.17
CA ALA A 131 -15.86 12.32 3.56
C ALA A 131 -16.86 12.81 4.61
N ALA A 132 -17.01 12.08 5.73
CA ALA A 132 -17.86 12.50 6.84
C ALA A 132 -17.42 13.83 7.48
N ALA A 133 -16.14 14.18 7.37
CA ALA A 133 -15.58 15.47 7.80
C ALA A 133 -15.70 16.60 6.74
N GLY A 134 -16.51 16.41 5.69
CA GLY A 134 -16.74 17.41 4.64
C GLY A 134 -15.80 17.31 3.44
N GLY A 135 -14.91 16.31 3.41
CA GLY A 135 -14.12 15.97 2.23
C GLY A 135 -14.90 15.17 1.19
N SER A 136 -14.23 14.73 0.14
CA SER A 136 -14.77 13.75 -0.80
C SER A 136 -13.68 12.80 -1.28
N PHE A 137 -14.07 11.58 -1.64
CA PHE A 137 -13.18 10.66 -2.33
C PHE A 137 -13.92 9.88 -3.42
N ARG A 138 -13.16 9.41 -4.41
CA ARG A 138 -13.61 8.47 -5.42
C ARG A 138 -12.65 7.28 -5.44
N GLU A 139 -13.16 6.09 -5.16
CA GLU A 139 -12.45 4.84 -5.40
C GLU A 139 -12.68 4.42 -6.86
N VAL A 140 -11.60 4.10 -7.57
CA VAL A 140 -11.65 3.50 -8.91
C VAL A 140 -10.83 2.23 -8.91
N VAL A 141 -11.51 1.14 -9.25
CA VAL A 141 -10.92 -0.19 -9.37
C VAL A 141 -10.72 -0.45 -10.84
N ILE A 142 -9.47 -0.65 -11.25
CA ILE A 142 -9.11 -1.02 -12.62
C ILE A 142 -9.10 -2.54 -12.69
N ASP A 143 -9.99 -3.06 -13.53
CA ASP A 143 -10.13 -4.50 -13.75
C ASP A 143 -8.90 -5.04 -14.46
N GLU A 144 -8.55 -6.29 -14.14
CA GLU A 144 -7.42 -6.97 -14.77
C GLU A 144 -6.07 -6.25 -14.62
N ALA A 145 -5.89 -5.51 -13.53
CA ALA A 145 -4.63 -4.87 -13.15
C ALA A 145 -4.19 -5.28 -11.74
N GLY A 146 -2.87 -5.38 -11.55
CA GLY A 146 -2.23 -5.67 -10.28
C GLY A 146 -1.88 -4.40 -9.50
N HIS A 147 -0.68 -4.37 -8.90
CA HIS A 147 -0.27 -3.32 -7.98
C HIS A 147 -0.02 -1.96 -8.65
N VAL A 148 0.30 -1.98 -9.95
CA VAL A 148 0.73 -0.78 -10.69
C VAL A 148 -0.16 -0.56 -11.91
N PRO A 149 -1.45 -0.24 -11.72
CA PRO A 149 -2.41 -0.12 -12.82
C PRO A 149 -2.04 0.96 -13.83
N PHE A 150 -1.26 1.97 -13.43
CA PHE A 150 -0.74 3.00 -14.33
C PHE A 150 0.32 2.50 -15.34
N ILE A 151 0.93 1.33 -15.10
CA ILE A 151 1.81 0.65 -16.05
C ILE A 151 1.03 -0.39 -16.86
N GLU A 152 0.13 -1.14 -16.21
CA GLU A 152 -0.58 -2.27 -16.82
C GLU A 152 -1.72 -1.83 -17.74
N LYS A 153 -2.44 -0.76 -17.36
CA LYS A 153 -3.62 -0.23 -18.05
C LYS A 153 -3.52 1.30 -18.15
N PRO A 154 -2.50 1.84 -18.84
CA PRO A 154 -2.20 3.27 -18.83
C PRO A 154 -3.37 4.12 -19.36
N ASP A 155 -4.09 3.67 -20.38
CA ASP A 155 -5.22 4.42 -20.95
C ASP A 155 -6.37 4.56 -19.94
N GLU A 156 -6.73 3.48 -19.25
CA GLU A 156 -7.79 3.47 -18.22
C GLU A 156 -7.39 4.33 -17.02
N PHE A 157 -6.15 4.18 -16.54
CA PHE A 157 -5.62 4.99 -15.45
C PHE A 157 -5.57 6.48 -15.81
N ASN A 158 -5.05 6.82 -17.00
CA ASN A 158 -4.90 8.20 -17.45
C ASN A 158 -6.26 8.87 -17.67
N ALA A 159 -7.26 8.16 -18.21
CA ALA A 159 -8.61 8.70 -18.36
C ALA A 159 -9.18 9.17 -17.01
N VAL A 160 -9.01 8.36 -15.96
CA VAL A 160 -9.50 8.67 -14.61
C VAL A 160 -8.68 9.79 -13.96
N LEU A 161 -7.35 9.73 -14.07
CA LEU A 161 -6.46 10.74 -13.53
C LEU A 161 -6.72 12.12 -14.17
N HIS A 162 -6.76 12.21 -15.50
CA HIS A 162 -7.00 13.47 -16.19
C HIS A 162 -8.39 14.04 -15.91
N ALA A 163 -9.43 13.21 -15.84
CA ALA A 163 -10.75 13.65 -15.42
C ALA A 163 -10.73 14.26 -14.00
N HIS A 164 -10.00 13.63 -13.07
CA HIS A 164 -9.82 14.16 -11.72
C HIS A 164 -9.04 15.49 -11.70
N LEU A 165 -7.98 15.61 -12.51
CA LEU A 165 -7.19 16.84 -12.60
C LEU A 165 -8.01 18.01 -13.19
N VAL A 166 -8.86 17.78 -14.20
CA VAL A 166 -9.71 18.83 -14.78
C VAL A 166 -10.70 19.38 -13.76
N VAL A 167 -11.28 18.51 -12.92
CA VAL A 167 -12.21 18.93 -11.86
C VAL A 167 -11.49 19.74 -10.77
N ASN A 168 -10.24 19.42 -10.46
CA ASN A 168 -9.49 20.03 -9.34
C ASN A 168 -8.54 21.17 -9.74
N GLY A 169 -8.22 21.30 -11.04
CA GLY A 169 -7.31 22.30 -11.60
C GLY A 169 -7.98 23.63 -11.94
N LYS A 170 -9.31 23.74 -11.84
CA LYS A 170 -10.06 24.99 -11.99
C LYS A 170 -10.05 25.82 -10.70
N ARG A 171 -8.88 26.23 -10.24
CA ARG A 171 -8.75 27.27 -9.20
C ARG A 171 -8.30 28.58 -9.80
#